data_AF-A0A1C9V0S5-F1
#
_entry.id   AF-A0A1C9V0S5-F1
#
_cell.length_a   1.000
_cell.length_b   1.000
_cell.length_c   1.000
_cell.angle_alpha   90.00
_cell.angle_beta   90.00
_cell.angle_gamma   90.00
#
_symmetry.space_group_name_H-M   'P 1'
#
loop_
_entity.id
_entity.type
_entity.pdbx_description
1 polymer ?
#
loop_
_entity_poly.entity_id
_entity_poly.type
_entity_poly.pdbx_seq_one_letter_code
_entity_poly.pdbx_strand_id
1 'polypeptide(L)'
;MERWIERLRAEARGAFPEKVTAFRAEMAVHGRFGSACPDCGTAIERIVYADNECDYCPGCQTNGRILADRALSRLLKDDWPRKAPPGQTKGRSGGGERDSG
;
A
#
# COMPACT_ATOMS: atom_id res chain seq x y z
N MET A 1 17.94 -1.10 -4.40
CA MET A 1 17.44 -2.42 -4.84
C MET A 1 18.12 -3.56 -4.10
N GLU A 2 19.45 -3.51 -3.93
CA GLU A 2 20.28 -4.58 -3.33
C GLU A 2 19.83 -5.06 -1.94
N ARG A 3 19.42 -4.13 -1.05
CA ARG A 3 18.90 -4.45 0.30
C ARG A 3 17.80 -5.53 0.31
N TRP A 4 16.88 -5.49 -0.64
CA TRP A 4 15.79 -6.45 -0.70
C TRP A 4 16.26 -7.82 -1.18
N ILE A 5 17.17 -7.84 -2.15
CA ILE A 5 17.76 -9.08 -2.67
C ILE A 5 18.53 -9.78 -1.55
N GLU A 6 19.36 -9.05 -0.81
CA GLU A 6 20.15 -9.58 0.30
C GLU A 6 19.26 -10.15 1.41
N ARG A 7 18.27 -9.38 1.87
CA ARG A 7 17.31 -9.83 2.88
C ARG A 7 16.60 -11.12 2.46
N LEU A 8 16.05 -11.16 1.26
CA LEU A 8 15.26 -12.31 0.79
C LEU A 8 16.13 -13.55 0.62
N ARG A 9 17.38 -13.40 0.16
CA ARG A 9 18.35 -14.51 0.11
C ARG A 9 18.70 -15.04 1.49
N ALA A 10 18.91 -14.14 2.46
CA ALA A 10 19.19 -14.52 3.85
C ALA A 10 18.00 -15.24 4.49
N GLU A 11 16.77 -14.75 4.30
CA GLU A 11 15.55 -15.39 4.79
C GLU A 11 15.35 -16.79 4.18
N ALA A 12 15.56 -16.91 2.87
CA ALA A 12 15.35 -18.14 2.12
C ALA A 12 16.42 -19.22 2.40
N ARG A 13 17.59 -18.83 2.92
CA ARG A 13 18.72 -19.74 3.28
C ARG A 13 19.08 -20.74 2.17
N GLY A 14 19.06 -20.28 0.92
CA GLY A 14 19.39 -21.10 -0.26
C GLY A 14 18.26 -22.03 -0.74
N ALA A 15 17.13 -22.10 -0.03
CA ALA A 15 15.93 -22.80 -0.50
C ALA A 15 15.02 -21.87 -1.32
N PHE A 16 14.09 -22.46 -2.08
CA PHE A 16 13.03 -21.67 -2.72
C PHE A 16 11.97 -21.29 -1.67
N PRO A 17 11.52 -20.02 -1.60
CA PRO A 17 10.54 -19.61 -0.59
C PRO A 17 9.19 -20.30 -0.80
N GLU A 18 8.68 -20.99 0.22
CA GLU A 18 7.36 -21.63 0.17
C GLU A 18 6.22 -20.61 0.19
N LYS A 19 6.45 -19.43 0.77
CA LYS A 19 5.46 -18.35 0.89
C LYS A 19 5.92 -17.12 0.13
N VAL A 20 5.44 -16.96 -1.10
CA VAL A 20 5.64 -15.76 -1.92
C VAL A 20 4.43 -14.84 -1.73
N THR A 21 4.66 -13.63 -1.24
CA THR A 21 3.61 -12.63 -1.00
C THR A 21 4.13 -11.22 -1.26
N ALA A 22 3.27 -10.37 -1.83
CA ALA A 22 3.51 -8.94 -1.98
C ALA A 22 3.25 -8.15 -0.68
N PHE A 23 2.60 -8.77 0.30
CA PHE A 23 2.22 -8.14 1.56
C PHE A 23 3.27 -8.43 2.63
N ARG A 24 4.17 -7.47 2.85
CA ARG A 24 5.20 -7.51 3.89
C ARG A 24 5.13 -6.21 4.70
N ALA A 25 5.34 -6.29 6.01
CA ALA A 25 5.25 -5.13 6.89
C ALA A 25 6.24 -4.02 6.51
N GLU A 26 7.37 -4.41 5.91
CA GLU A 26 8.45 -3.54 5.48
C GLU A 26 8.19 -2.87 4.12
N MET A 27 7.09 -3.22 3.45
CA MET A 27 6.62 -2.49 2.27
C MET A 27 5.84 -1.25 2.70
N ALA A 28 6.18 -0.10 2.09
CA ALA A 28 5.66 1.20 2.52
C ALA A 28 4.16 1.40 2.24
N VAL A 29 3.63 0.79 1.17
CA VAL A 29 2.27 1.07 0.67
C VAL A 29 1.34 -0.15 0.57
N HIS A 30 1.86 -1.35 0.36
CA HIS A 30 1.03 -2.55 0.17
C HIS A 30 0.18 -2.88 1.40
N GLY A 31 -1.15 -3.00 1.22
CA GLY A 31 -2.10 -3.34 2.27
C GLY A 31 -2.39 -2.20 3.24
N ARG A 32 -2.07 -0.95 2.86
CA ARG A 32 -2.12 0.23 3.73
C ARG A 32 -3.05 1.34 3.22
N PHE A 33 -3.97 1.03 2.31
CA PHE A 33 -5.00 1.97 1.85
C PHE A 33 -5.63 2.78 3.02
N GLY A 34 -5.71 4.10 2.86
CA GLY A 34 -6.21 5.05 3.84
C GLY A 34 -5.22 5.41 4.97
N SER A 35 -4.10 4.71 5.09
CA SER A 35 -3.05 5.05 6.09
C SER A 35 -2.15 6.18 5.58
N ALA A 36 -1.53 6.92 6.49
CA ALA A 36 -0.50 7.89 6.13
C ALA A 36 0.74 7.19 5.55
N CYS A 37 1.24 7.70 4.42
CA CYS A 37 2.50 7.25 3.86
C CYS A 37 3.65 7.50 4.86
N PRO A 38 4.50 6.49 5.16
CA PRO A 38 5.61 6.67 6.09
C PRO A 38 6.67 7.66 5.56
N ASP A 39 6.73 7.90 4.25
CA ASP A 39 7.76 8.74 3.64
C ASP A 39 7.33 10.22 3.54
N CYS A 40 6.06 10.48 3.18
CA CYS A 40 5.58 11.86 2.92
C CYS A 40 4.30 12.25 3.65
N GLY A 41 3.70 11.34 4.43
CA GLY A 41 2.47 11.61 5.18
C GLY A 41 1.18 11.61 4.37
N THR A 42 1.21 11.72 3.03
CA THR A 42 0.00 11.66 2.18
C THR A 42 -0.76 10.34 2.38
N ALA A 43 -2.09 10.39 2.38
CA ALA A 43 -2.92 9.19 2.45
C ALA A 43 -2.59 8.23 1.30
N ILE A 44 -2.42 6.95 1.62
CA ILE A 44 -2.22 5.89 0.64
C ILE A 44 -3.56 5.61 -0.03
N GLU A 45 -3.55 5.53 -1.35
CA GLU A 45 -4.72 5.37 -2.21
C GLU A 45 -4.71 4.02 -2.90
N ARG A 46 -5.88 3.59 -3.38
CA ARG A 46 -6.05 2.30 -4.04
C ARG A 46 -6.63 2.50 -5.43
N ILE A 47 -6.08 1.80 -6.40
CA ILE A 47 -6.72 1.59 -7.69
C ILE A 47 -7.24 0.16 -7.78
N VAL A 48 -8.46 0.02 -8.33
CA VAL A 48 -9.06 -1.25 -8.69
C VAL A 48 -9.12 -1.34 -10.22
N TYR A 49 -8.58 -2.43 -10.77
CA TYR A 49 -8.60 -2.74 -12.18
C TYR A 49 -9.01 -4.20 -12.39
N ALA A 50 -10.22 -4.41 -12.90
CA ALA A 50 -10.83 -5.74 -13.00
C ALA A 50 -10.74 -6.45 -11.63
N ASP A 51 -10.10 -7.61 -11.57
CA ASP A 51 -9.99 -8.41 -10.35
C ASP A 51 -8.71 -8.10 -9.53
N ASN A 52 -7.94 -7.08 -9.94
CA ASN A 52 -6.69 -6.70 -9.27
C ASN A 52 -6.82 -5.35 -8.58
N GLU A 53 -6.19 -5.24 -7.42
CA GLU A 53 -6.04 -3.98 -6.68
C GLU A 53 -4.56 -3.66 -6.41
N CYS A 54 -4.24 -2.37 -6.36
CA CYS A 54 -2.91 -1.89 -6.04
C CYS A 54 -2.99 -0.65 -5.15
N ASP A 55 -2.23 -0.68 -4.04
CA ASP A 55 -2.07 0.45 -3.14
C ASP A 55 -0.84 1.28 -3.55
N TYR A 56 -1.00 2.59 -3.59
CA TYR A 56 0.05 3.53 -3.99
C TYR A 56 0.01 4.80 -3.13
N CYS A 57 1.15 5.47 -2.99
CA CYS A 57 1.18 6.80 -2.39
C CYS A 57 1.10 7.86 -3.50
N PRO A 58 0.05 8.71 -3.53
CA PRO A 58 -0.04 9.76 -4.53
C PRO A 58 1.13 10.74 -4.47
N GLY A 59 1.56 11.11 -3.26
CA GLY A 59 2.67 12.05 -3.05
C GLY A 59 3.98 11.56 -3.68
N CYS A 60 4.37 10.34 -3.37
CA CYS A 60 5.66 9.78 -3.80
C CYS A 60 5.65 9.24 -5.24
N GLN A 61 4.53 8.67 -5.70
CA GLN A 61 4.52 7.90 -6.96
C GLN A 61 3.91 8.65 -8.14
N THR A 62 3.01 9.60 -7.89
CA THR A 62 2.22 10.26 -8.96
C THR A 62 2.28 11.78 -8.90
N ASN A 63 3.19 12.34 -8.10
CA ASN A 63 3.34 13.77 -7.84
C ASN A 63 2.03 14.41 -7.34
N GLY A 64 1.36 13.73 -6.41
CA GLY A 64 0.11 14.16 -5.76
C GLY A 64 -1.17 13.91 -6.56
N ARG A 65 -1.09 13.26 -7.73
CA ARG A 65 -2.26 12.97 -8.57
C ARG A 65 -2.99 11.71 -8.12
N ILE A 66 -4.31 11.78 -8.03
CA ILE A 66 -5.14 10.58 -7.86
C ILE A 66 -5.36 9.94 -9.23
N LEU A 67 -4.99 8.66 -9.34
CA LEU A 67 -5.23 7.84 -10.52
C LEU A 67 -6.70 7.45 -10.57
N ALA A 68 -7.33 7.58 -11.74
CA ALA A 68 -8.70 7.10 -11.94
C ALA A 68 -8.73 5.56 -11.89
N ASP A 69 -9.57 5.00 -11.02
CA ASP A 69 -9.81 3.56 -10.98
C ASP A 69 -10.91 3.13 -11.96
N ARG A 70 -11.23 1.84 -12.08
CA ARG A 70 -12.34 1.39 -12.95
C ARG A 70 -13.70 1.34 -12.28
N ALA A 71 -13.77 1.38 -10.96
CA ALA A 71 -15.01 1.21 -10.22
C ALA A 71 -15.63 2.57 -9.88
N LEU A 72 -14.97 3.33 -9.01
CA LEU A 72 -15.48 4.57 -8.46
C LEU A 72 -15.38 5.73 -9.45
N SER A 73 -14.35 5.81 -10.29
CA SER A 73 -14.22 6.91 -11.26
C SER A 73 -15.32 6.90 -12.33
N ARG A 74 -15.82 5.71 -12.69
CA ARG A 74 -16.97 5.56 -13.61
C ARG A 74 -18.28 5.97 -12.97
N LEU A 75 -18.42 5.72 -11.67
CA LEU A 75 -19.59 6.09 -10.89
C LEU A 75 -19.64 7.60 -10.65
N LEU A 76 -18.51 8.18 -10.21
CA LEU A 76 -18.41 9.58 -9.79
C LEU A 76 -18.19 10.55 -10.96
N LYS A 77 -17.59 10.09 -12.08
CA LYS A 77 -17.35 10.89 -13.28
C LYS A 77 -16.66 12.23 -12.96
N ASP A 78 -17.38 13.35 -13.09
CA ASP A 78 -16.88 14.70 -12.89
C ASP A 78 -16.53 14.99 -11.42
N ASP A 79 -17.15 14.26 -10.49
CA ASP A 79 -16.88 14.38 -9.05
C ASP A 79 -15.64 13.58 -8.60
N TRP A 80 -14.94 12.91 -9.53
CA TRP A 80 -13.75 12.14 -9.19
C TRP A 80 -12.59 13.06 -8.73
N PRO A 81 -12.00 12.82 -7.55
CA PRO A 81 -10.92 13.65 -7.05
C PRO A 81 -9.67 13.54 -7.94
N ARG A 82 -9.08 14.70 -8.29
CA ARG A 82 -7.85 14.76 -9.09
C ARG A 82 -6.57 14.89 -8.26
N LYS A 83 -6.69 15.37 -7.01
CA LYS A 83 -5.57 15.60 -6.09
C LYS A 83 -5.81 14.88 -4.78
N ALA A 84 -4.74 14.31 -4.22
CA ALA A 84 -4.83 13.61 -2.95
C ALA A 84 -5.04 14.61 -1.80
N PRO A 85 -5.94 14.30 -0.85
CA PRO A 85 -5.99 15.06 0.38
C PRO A 85 -4.71 14.85 1.20
N PRO A 86 -4.31 15.83 2.02
CA PRO A 86 -3.25 15.60 3.01
C PRO A 86 -3.65 14.44 3.93
N GLY A 87 -2.70 13.56 4.25
CA GLY A 87 -3.01 12.38 5.05
C GLY A 87 -3.39 12.76 6.48
N GLN A 88 -4.49 12.17 6.96
CA GLN A 88 -4.88 12.25 8.36
C GLN A 88 -4.14 11.14 9.12
N THR A 89 -3.40 11.51 10.17
CA THR A 89 -2.71 10.58 11.07
C THR A 89 -3.73 9.84 11.94
N LYS A 90 -4.52 8.93 11.37
CA LYS A 90 -5.32 8.02 12.20
C LYS A 90 -4.38 6.97 12.80
N GLY A 91 -3.82 7.32 13.97
CA GLY A 91 -3.08 6.37 14.80
C GLY A 91 -3.95 5.16 15.09
N ARG A 92 -3.58 4.00 14.54
CA ARG A 92 -4.20 2.73 14.92
C ARG A 92 -3.41 2.17 16.09
N SER A 93 -3.90 2.41 17.30
CA SER A 93 -3.53 1.67 18.50
C SER A 93 -3.99 0.20 18.40
N GLY A 94 -3.17 -0.71 18.93
CA GLY A 94 -3.45 -2.13 19.17
C GLY A 94 -3.25 -3.04 17.94
N GLY A 95 -2.31 -3.98 17.89
CA GLY A 95 -1.71 -4.74 18.99
C GLY A 95 -2.68 -5.81 19.48
N GLY A 96 -3.02 -6.78 18.61
CA GLY A 96 -3.81 -7.96 18.96
C GLY A 96 -2.90 -9.18 19.06
N GLU A 97 -2.38 -9.40 20.26
CA GLU A 97 -1.82 -10.65 20.76
C GLU A 97 -2.79 -11.80 20.43
N ARG A 98 -2.31 -12.85 19.74
CA ARG A 98 -3.03 -14.12 19.66
C ARG A 98 -2.35 -15.06 20.64
N ASP A 99 -2.87 -15.04 21.85
CA ASP A 99 -2.62 -16.03 22.88
C ASP A 99 -3.05 -17.43 22.42
N SER A 100 -2.33 -18.38 22.98
CA SER A 100 -2.40 -19.82 22.82
C SER A 100 -3.80 -20.41 23.02
N GLY A 101 -4.09 -21.43 22.21
CA GLY A 101 -5.06 -22.49 22.45
C GLY A 101 -4.55 -23.77 21.79
#